data_AF-A0A1E8CP96-F1
#
_entry.id   AF-A0A1E8CP96-F1
#
_cell.length_a   1.000
_cell.length_b   1.000
_cell.length_c   1.000
_cell.angle_alpha   90.00
_cell.angle_beta   90.00
_cell.angle_gamma   90.00
#
_symmetry.space_group_name_H-M   'P 1'
#
loop_
_entity.id
_entity.type
_entity.pdbx_description
1 polymer ?
#
loop_
_entity_poly.entity_id
_entity_poly.type
_entity_poly.pdbx_seq_one_letter_code
_entity_poly.pdbx_strand_id
1 'polypeptide(L)'
;METPRWLERYRDGEREQVWHELRQYGQGVREPGVDAEAQSVCDEMARRARHNIDVLVTRLRDQGYRFHTNDDAQEPVEPLFPPGTEAIALVEWLETTVGEIPMVVSSWLRLVGDVWLVGTHPLWPQSAAADPLVVELEGARYPEASVRTYYEGELDAWKDWIADDPDAGGFVLPVAPDRLHKANVSGGGPYGFRLPDATAEGLFIGEVAMPFVAYLNWVFRHGGFPGPASGEHQWQVRQSLAQGLLML
;
A
#
# COMPACT_ATOMS: atom_id res chain seq x y z
N MET A 1 30.11 -13.39 7.08
CA MET A 1 28.87 -13.90 7.71
C MET A 1 28.13 -14.72 6.67
N GLU A 2 27.48 -15.80 7.07
CA GLU A 2 26.60 -16.55 6.17
C GLU A 2 25.38 -15.68 5.86
N THR A 3 24.99 -15.58 4.58
CA THR A 3 23.81 -14.83 4.17
C THR A 3 22.57 -15.46 4.82
N PRO A 4 21.67 -14.67 5.45
CA PRO A 4 20.43 -15.19 6.00
C PRO A 4 19.63 -15.95 4.93
N ARG A 5 18.90 -17.00 5.33
CA ARG A 5 17.98 -17.75 4.43
C ARG A 5 16.53 -17.31 4.64
N TRP A 6 16.29 -16.00 4.63
CA TRP A 6 14.99 -15.44 4.93
C TRP A 6 13.92 -15.82 3.91
N LEU A 7 14.24 -15.83 2.62
CA LEU A 7 13.27 -16.13 1.57
C LEU A 7 12.78 -17.58 1.65
N GLU A 8 13.68 -18.53 1.89
CA GLU A 8 13.35 -19.94 2.08
C GLU A 8 12.37 -20.10 3.25
N ARG A 9 12.74 -19.57 4.42
CA ARG A 9 11.91 -19.63 5.64
C ARG A 9 10.56 -18.93 5.48
N TYR A 10 10.55 -17.78 4.80
CA TYR A 10 9.34 -17.03 4.50
C TYR A 10 8.34 -17.85 3.69
N ARG A 11 8.85 -18.55 2.66
CA ARG A 11 8.05 -19.45 1.82
C ARG A 11 7.52 -20.64 2.61
N ASP A 12 8.33 -21.20 3.50
CA ASP A 12 7.99 -22.37 4.31
C ASP A 12 7.01 -22.09 5.44
N GLY A 13 6.79 -20.84 5.83
CA GLY A 13 5.76 -20.51 6.82
C GLY A 13 6.15 -19.44 7.82
N GLU A 14 7.43 -19.19 8.01
CA GLU A 14 7.99 -18.39 9.10
C GLU A 14 7.90 -16.88 8.85
N ARG A 15 6.80 -16.42 8.25
CA ARG A 15 6.64 -15.03 7.78
C ARG A 15 6.77 -14.00 8.89
N GLU A 16 6.10 -14.24 10.03
CA GLU A 16 6.16 -13.33 11.18
C GLU A 16 7.57 -13.24 11.76
N GLN A 17 8.27 -14.38 11.87
CA GLN A 17 9.64 -14.45 12.35
C GLN A 17 10.59 -13.72 11.38
N VAL A 18 10.46 -13.95 10.08
CA VAL A 18 11.27 -13.27 9.06
C VAL A 18 11.07 -11.76 9.09
N TRP A 19 9.83 -11.27 9.16
CA TRP A 19 9.58 -9.82 9.29
C TRP A 19 10.06 -9.25 10.62
N HIS A 20 10.02 -10.03 11.70
CA HIS A 20 10.62 -9.61 12.96
C HIS A 20 12.14 -9.44 12.82
N GLU A 21 12.83 -10.39 12.21
CA GLU A 21 14.28 -10.32 11.97
C GLU A 21 14.66 -9.17 11.03
N LEU A 22 13.94 -8.99 9.92
CA LEU A 22 14.17 -7.86 9.00
C LEU A 22 14.02 -6.50 9.71
N ARG A 23 13.05 -6.36 10.61
CA ARG A 23 12.89 -5.15 11.43
C ARG A 23 14.03 -4.97 12.45
N GLN A 24 14.54 -6.06 13.03
CA GLN A 24 15.71 -6.00 13.92
C GLN A 24 16.97 -5.57 13.18
N TYR A 25 17.13 -5.96 11.92
CA TYR A 25 18.24 -5.51 11.07
C TYR A 25 18.13 -4.02 10.71
N GLY A 26 16.92 -3.44 10.67
CA GLY A 26 16.72 -2.03 10.37
C GLY A 26 17.31 -1.65 9.01
N GLN A 27 18.12 -0.59 8.96
CA GLN A 27 18.84 -0.18 7.74
C GLN A 27 19.96 -1.15 7.32
N GLY A 28 20.41 -2.04 8.23
CA GLY A 28 21.44 -3.04 7.94
C GLY A 28 21.02 -4.06 6.88
N VAL A 29 19.74 -4.11 6.52
CA VAL A 29 19.26 -4.88 5.36
C VAL A 29 19.89 -4.41 4.05
N ARG A 30 20.44 -3.19 3.97
CA ARG A 30 21.12 -2.64 2.78
C ARG A 30 22.60 -3.04 2.69
N GLU A 31 23.15 -3.76 3.68
CA GLU A 31 24.55 -4.17 3.65
C GLU A 31 24.83 -5.21 2.54
N PRO A 32 26.00 -5.13 1.88
CA PRO A 32 26.36 -6.09 0.84
C PRO A 32 26.29 -7.54 1.32
N GLY A 33 25.52 -8.37 0.62
CA GLY A 33 25.36 -9.80 0.93
C GLY A 33 24.16 -10.12 1.83
N VAL A 34 23.41 -9.11 2.25
CA VAL A 34 22.12 -9.21 2.97
C VAL A 34 20.99 -8.58 2.13
N ASP A 35 21.30 -7.50 1.41
CA ASP A 35 20.43 -6.73 0.52
C ASP A 35 19.62 -7.58 -0.46
N ALA A 36 20.26 -8.49 -1.19
CA ALA A 36 19.58 -9.32 -2.17
C ALA A 36 18.55 -10.27 -1.53
N GLU A 37 18.84 -10.78 -0.33
CA GLU A 37 17.93 -11.67 0.38
C GLU A 37 16.74 -10.89 0.95
N ALA A 38 16.99 -9.75 1.59
CA ALA A 38 15.93 -8.87 2.12
C ALA A 38 14.99 -8.38 1.00
N GLN A 39 15.56 -7.96 -0.14
CA GLN A 39 14.80 -7.57 -1.31
C GLN A 39 13.96 -8.73 -1.86
N SER A 40 14.51 -9.95 -1.87
CA SER A 40 13.78 -11.12 -2.33
C SER A 40 12.56 -11.47 -1.46
N VAL A 41 12.65 -11.25 -0.14
CA VAL A 41 11.49 -11.38 0.76
C VAL A 41 10.42 -10.34 0.43
N CYS A 42 10.83 -9.08 0.22
CA CYS A 42 9.92 -8.00 -0.16
C CYS A 42 9.23 -8.29 -1.51
N ASP A 43 9.96 -8.85 -2.48
CA ASP A 43 9.43 -9.26 -3.78
C ASP A 43 8.44 -10.44 -3.67
N GLU A 44 8.73 -11.41 -2.81
CA GLU A 44 7.80 -12.52 -2.52
C GLU A 44 6.53 -12.04 -1.82
N MET A 45 6.65 -11.11 -0.87
CA MET A 45 5.51 -10.46 -0.22
C MET A 45 4.65 -9.72 -1.26
N ALA A 46 5.27 -8.92 -2.13
CA ALA A 46 4.58 -8.19 -3.19
C ALA A 46 3.82 -9.14 -4.13
N ARG A 47 4.43 -10.27 -4.52
CA ARG A 47 3.75 -11.31 -5.31
C ARG A 47 2.53 -11.91 -4.60
N ARG A 48 2.62 -12.17 -3.30
CA ARG A 48 1.48 -12.65 -2.50
C ARG A 48 0.39 -11.60 -2.34
N ALA A 49 0.77 -10.34 -2.12
CA ALA A 49 -0.16 -9.21 -2.05
C ALA A 49 -0.91 -9.05 -3.38
N ARG A 50 -0.19 -9.09 -4.51
CA ARG A 50 -0.76 -9.05 -5.86
C ARG A 50 -1.78 -10.17 -6.06
N HIS A 51 -1.43 -11.41 -5.71
CA HIS A 51 -2.36 -12.53 -5.76
C HIS A 51 -3.64 -12.28 -4.94
N ASN A 52 -3.50 -11.78 -3.70
CA ASN A 52 -4.67 -11.45 -2.87
C ASN A 52 -5.55 -10.37 -3.51
N ILE A 53 -4.93 -9.35 -4.11
CA ILE A 53 -5.66 -8.27 -4.79
C ILE A 53 -6.41 -8.82 -6.01
N ASP A 54 -5.76 -9.64 -6.85
CA ASP A 54 -6.42 -10.27 -8.01
C ASP A 54 -7.62 -11.13 -7.59
N VAL A 55 -7.48 -11.89 -6.49
CA VAL A 55 -8.57 -12.68 -5.90
C VAL A 55 -9.70 -11.78 -5.39
N LEU A 56 -9.38 -10.70 -4.67
CA LEU A 56 -10.37 -9.74 -4.17
C LEU A 56 -11.12 -9.06 -5.31
N VAL A 57 -10.42 -8.56 -6.32
CA VAL A 57 -11.02 -7.91 -7.49
C VAL A 57 -11.98 -8.86 -8.21
N THR A 58 -11.58 -10.11 -8.41
CA THR A 58 -12.43 -11.13 -9.04
C THR A 58 -13.70 -11.36 -8.21
N ARG A 59 -13.55 -11.61 -6.90
CA ARG A 59 -14.70 -11.87 -6.02
C ARG A 59 -15.64 -10.66 -5.91
N LEU A 60 -15.10 -9.45 -5.84
CA LEU A 60 -15.89 -8.23 -5.82
C LEU A 60 -16.72 -8.11 -7.10
N ARG A 61 -16.12 -8.33 -8.28
CA ARG A 61 -16.85 -8.36 -9.56
C ARG A 61 -17.95 -9.42 -9.57
N ASP A 62 -17.66 -10.63 -9.11
CA ASP A 62 -18.62 -11.73 -9.06
C ASP A 62 -19.80 -11.43 -8.11
N GLN A 63 -19.58 -10.63 -7.07
CA GLN A 63 -20.61 -10.17 -6.14
C GLN A 63 -21.37 -8.92 -6.63
N GLY A 64 -21.06 -8.42 -7.83
CA GLY A 64 -21.69 -7.24 -8.42
C GLY A 64 -21.18 -5.92 -7.85
N TYR A 65 -20.00 -5.90 -7.24
CA TYR A 65 -19.34 -4.68 -6.77
C TYR A 65 -19.02 -3.76 -7.95
N ARG A 66 -19.35 -2.48 -7.81
CA ARG A 66 -19.00 -1.44 -8.79
C ARG A 66 -17.82 -0.64 -8.25
N PHE A 67 -16.66 -0.79 -8.88
CA PHE A 67 -15.52 0.11 -8.68
C PHE A 67 -15.81 1.45 -9.33
N HIS A 68 -15.53 2.54 -8.64
CA HIS A 68 -15.78 3.88 -9.16
C HIS A 68 -14.87 4.95 -8.55
N THR A 69 -14.87 6.14 -9.15
CA THR A 69 -14.28 7.36 -8.57
C THR A 69 -14.94 7.70 -7.23
N ASN A 70 -14.20 8.35 -6.34
CA ASN A 70 -14.67 8.73 -5.01
C ASN A 70 -15.30 10.13 -4.99
N ASP A 71 -16.07 10.45 -6.02
CA ASP A 71 -16.81 11.71 -6.19
C ASP A 71 -18.31 11.44 -6.40
N ASP A 72 -19.10 12.50 -6.57
CA ASP A 72 -20.55 12.40 -6.79
C ASP A 72 -20.91 11.73 -8.13
N ALA A 73 -20.01 11.77 -9.12
CA ALA A 73 -20.25 11.17 -10.43
C ALA A 73 -20.12 9.65 -10.38
N GLN A 74 -19.25 9.12 -9.49
CA GLN A 74 -18.99 7.69 -9.33
C GLN A 74 -18.76 6.98 -10.68
N GLU A 75 -17.91 7.58 -11.52
CA GLU A 75 -17.57 7.02 -12.81
C GLU A 75 -16.85 5.67 -12.64
N PRO A 76 -17.20 4.64 -13.43
CA PRO A 76 -16.53 3.35 -13.33
C PRO A 76 -15.02 3.46 -13.54
N VAL A 77 -14.25 2.74 -12.73
CA VAL A 77 -12.79 2.68 -12.85
C VAL A 77 -12.29 1.25 -12.88
N GLU A 78 -11.14 1.04 -13.50
CA GLU A 78 -10.38 -0.20 -13.32
C GLU A 78 -9.71 -0.17 -11.93
N PRO A 79 -9.86 -1.23 -11.12
CA PRO A 79 -9.38 -1.23 -9.73
C PRO A 79 -7.90 -1.58 -9.59
N LEU A 80 -7.27 -2.02 -10.68
CA LEU A 80 -5.90 -2.53 -10.66
C LEU A 80 -5.20 -2.23 -11.98
N PHE A 81 -4.16 -1.42 -11.89
CA PHE A 81 -3.24 -1.19 -13.00
C PHE A 81 -1.93 -1.93 -12.71
N PRO A 82 -1.46 -2.80 -13.62
CA PRO A 82 -0.15 -3.43 -13.43
C PRO A 82 0.97 -2.38 -13.47
N PRO A 83 2.16 -2.72 -12.94
CA PRO A 83 3.35 -1.87 -13.04
C PRO A 83 3.58 -1.35 -14.47
N GLY A 84 3.85 -0.06 -14.58
CA GLY A 84 4.18 0.59 -15.85
C GLY A 84 5.62 0.33 -16.29
N THR A 85 5.96 0.77 -17.50
CA THR A 85 7.36 0.70 -17.98
C THR A 85 8.29 1.63 -17.20
N GLU A 86 7.73 2.66 -16.56
CA GLU A 86 8.46 3.67 -15.79
C GLU A 86 8.62 3.32 -14.30
N ALA A 87 8.09 2.18 -13.84
CA ALA A 87 8.12 1.79 -12.43
C ALA A 87 9.53 1.81 -11.82
N ILE A 88 10.53 1.28 -12.54
CA ILE A 88 11.93 1.28 -12.09
C ILE A 88 12.50 2.70 -12.06
N ALA A 89 12.22 3.49 -13.11
CA ALA A 89 12.68 4.87 -13.18
C ALA A 89 12.03 5.73 -12.07
N LEU A 90 10.82 5.40 -11.62
CA LEU A 90 10.17 6.06 -10.49
C LEU A 90 10.83 5.69 -9.16
N VAL A 91 11.24 4.42 -8.95
CA VAL A 91 12.03 4.02 -7.78
C VAL A 91 13.33 4.83 -7.68
N GLU A 92 14.10 4.88 -8.77
CA GLU A 92 15.37 5.62 -8.83
C GLU A 92 15.16 7.12 -8.57
N TRP A 93 14.09 7.68 -9.15
CA TRP A 93 13.74 9.08 -8.94
C TRP A 93 13.37 9.38 -7.49
N LEU A 94 12.57 8.51 -6.85
CA LEU A 94 12.23 8.64 -5.43
C LEU A 94 13.51 8.59 -4.57
N GLU A 95 14.37 7.58 -4.77
CA GLU A 95 15.61 7.47 -4.00
C GLU A 95 16.53 8.68 -4.17
N THR A 96 16.57 9.28 -5.36
CA THR A 96 17.34 10.50 -5.63
C THR A 96 16.72 11.75 -5.00
N THR A 97 15.39 11.82 -4.95
CA THR A 97 14.65 13.03 -4.58
C THR A 97 14.43 13.15 -3.07
N VAL A 98 14.06 12.04 -2.42
CA VAL A 98 13.70 12.03 -0.99
C VAL A 98 14.68 11.23 -0.13
N GLY A 99 15.64 10.52 -0.73
CA GLY A 99 16.55 9.59 -0.05
C GLY A 99 16.04 8.15 -0.09
N GLU A 100 16.69 7.26 0.67
CA GLU A 100 16.37 5.83 0.67
C GLU A 100 14.86 5.59 0.96
N ILE A 101 14.27 4.65 0.22
CA ILE A 101 12.88 4.23 0.39
C ILE A 101 12.79 2.79 0.91
N PRO A 102 11.70 2.36 1.56
CA PRO A 102 11.58 0.99 2.00
C PRO A 102 11.64 0.00 0.83
N MET A 103 12.31 -1.15 1.01
CA MET A 103 12.42 -2.18 -0.05
C MET A 103 11.05 -2.69 -0.53
N VAL A 104 10.02 -2.68 0.34
CA VAL A 104 8.65 -3.01 -0.06
C VAL A 104 8.02 -1.99 -1.00
N VAL A 105 8.40 -0.70 -0.96
CA VAL A 105 7.91 0.32 -1.90
C VAL A 105 8.43 0.02 -3.30
N SER A 106 9.73 -0.28 -3.42
CA SER A 106 10.33 -0.76 -4.68
C SER A 106 9.66 -2.04 -5.19
N SER A 107 9.39 -2.99 -4.30
CA SER A 107 8.72 -4.25 -4.65
C SER A 107 7.29 -4.02 -5.13
N TRP A 108 6.55 -3.12 -4.48
CA TRP A 108 5.18 -2.79 -4.84
C TRP A 108 5.11 -2.15 -6.22
N LEU A 109 5.95 -1.16 -6.49
CA LEU A 109 6.10 -0.52 -7.80
C LEU A 109 6.40 -1.55 -8.89
N ARG A 110 7.38 -2.45 -8.66
CA ARG A 110 7.80 -3.40 -9.69
C ARG A 110 6.85 -4.58 -9.93
N LEU A 111 6.05 -4.97 -8.94
CA LEU A 111 5.35 -6.27 -8.95
C LEU A 111 3.84 -6.19 -8.70
N VAL A 112 3.35 -5.12 -8.08
CA VAL A 112 1.92 -4.97 -7.73
C VAL A 112 1.24 -3.96 -8.65
N GLY A 113 1.80 -2.76 -8.74
CA GLY A 113 1.18 -1.62 -9.44
C GLY A 113 0.13 -0.88 -8.61
N ASP A 114 -0.71 -0.08 -9.26
CA ASP A 114 -1.68 0.79 -8.60
C ASP A 114 -2.98 0.06 -8.29
N VAL A 115 -3.44 0.19 -7.05
CA VAL A 115 -4.63 -0.49 -6.51
C VAL A 115 -5.64 0.55 -6.06
N TRP A 116 -6.89 0.38 -6.51
CA TRP A 116 -8.04 1.20 -6.14
C TRP A 116 -9.28 0.34 -5.91
N LEU A 117 -9.57 -0.02 -4.65
CA LEU A 117 -10.76 -0.82 -4.31
C LEU A 117 -11.98 0.04 -3.93
N VAL A 118 -11.93 1.37 -4.07
CA VAL A 118 -13.10 2.22 -3.79
C VAL A 118 -14.24 1.87 -4.74
N GLY A 119 -15.42 1.72 -4.16
CA GLY A 119 -16.61 1.30 -4.88
C GLY A 119 -17.78 1.01 -3.95
N THR A 120 -18.85 0.47 -4.54
CA THR A 120 -20.09 0.16 -3.84
C THR A 120 -20.48 -1.31 -4.03
N HIS A 121 -20.74 -1.98 -2.91
CA HIS A 121 -21.27 -3.35 -2.90
C HIS A 121 -22.82 -3.33 -2.86
N PRO A 122 -23.53 -4.12 -3.69
CA PRO A 122 -25.00 -4.08 -3.75
C PRO A 122 -25.69 -4.47 -2.43
N LEU A 123 -25.10 -5.42 -1.69
CA LEU A 123 -25.60 -5.82 -0.37
C LEU A 123 -25.03 -4.99 0.80
N TRP A 124 -24.04 -4.14 0.53
CA TRP A 124 -23.39 -3.33 1.55
C TRP A 124 -23.06 -1.93 1.00
N PRO A 125 -24.07 -1.06 0.87
CA PRO A 125 -23.90 0.27 0.27
C PRO A 125 -22.91 1.18 1.01
N GLN A 126 -22.64 0.91 2.29
CA GLN A 126 -21.69 1.65 3.11
C GLN A 126 -20.24 1.17 2.95
N SER A 127 -19.95 0.27 2.00
CA SER A 127 -18.61 -0.30 1.78
C SER A 127 -17.51 0.76 1.57
N ALA A 128 -17.83 1.89 0.93
CA ALA A 128 -16.87 2.96 0.71
C ALA A 128 -16.36 3.61 2.03
N ALA A 129 -17.17 3.61 3.08
CA ALA A 129 -16.79 4.10 4.42
C ALA A 129 -15.90 3.12 5.19
N ALA A 130 -15.76 1.88 4.69
CA ALA A 130 -14.97 0.83 5.31
C ALA A 130 -13.48 0.87 4.93
N ASP A 131 -13.01 2.02 4.48
CA ASP A 131 -11.61 2.28 4.15
C ASP A 131 -11.02 1.26 3.15
N PRO A 132 -11.64 1.07 1.96
CA PRO A 132 -11.15 0.11 0.97
C PRO A 132 -9.66 0.32 0.65
N LEU A 133 -8.95 -0.77 0.36
CA LEU A 133 -7.53 -0.71 -0.01
C LEU A 133 -7.34 0.20 -1.22
N VAL A 134 -6.48 1.21 -1.03
CA VAL A 134 -5.92 2.02 -2.09
C VAL A 134 -4.42 2.11 -1.83
N VAL A 135 -3.62 1.88 -2.86
CA VAL A 135 -2.17 2.15 -2.90
C VAL A 135 -1.84 2.48 -4.36
N GLU A 136 -1.76 3.76 -4.68
CA GLU A 136 -1.39 4.29 -5.99
C GLU A 136 -0.03 4.99 -5.85
N LEU A 137 0.99 4.46 -6.53
CA LEU A 137 2.36 4.99 -6.55
C LEU A 137 2.75 5.53 -7.93
N GLU A 138 2.30 4.89 -9.01
CA GLU A 138 2.64 5.32 -10.38
C GLU A 138 1.67 6.37 -10.94
N GLY A 139 0.49 6.51 -10.34
CA GLY A 139 -0.56 7.40 -10.85
C GLY A 139 -1.11 6.94 -12.20
N ALA A 140 -1.07 5.62 -12.50
CA ALA A 140 -1.45 5.04 -13.79
C ALA A 140 -2.90 5.34 -14.19
N ARG A 141 -3.77 5.62 -13.22
CA ARG A 141 -5.17 6.04 -13.44
C ARG A 141 -5.28 7.47 -14.00
N TYR A 142 -4.21 8.26 -13.94
CA TYR A 142 -4.14 9.65 -14.39
C TYR A 142 -3.01 9.86 -15.42
N PRO A 143 -3.10 9.25 -16.62
CA PRO A 143 -2.00 9.24 -17.60
C PRO A 143 -1.62 10.63 -18.12
N GLU A 144 -2.53 11.60 -18.03
CA GLU A 144 -2.28 13.00 -18.42
C GLU A 144 -1.56 13.81 -17.31
N ALA A 145 -1.40 13.23 -16.12
CA ALA A 145 -0.75 13.87 -14.98
C ALA A 145 0.58 13.18 -14.67
N SER A 146 1.60 13.97 -14.37
CA SER A 146 2.90 13.47 -13.92
C SER A 146 2.85 13.20 -12.41
N VAL A 147 2.93 11.92 -12.02
CA VAL A 147 3.01 11.55 -10.59
C VAL A 147 4.26 12.15 -9.92
N ARG A 148 5.36 12.31 -10.66
CA ARG A 148 6.57 12.97 -10.16
C ARG A 148 6.29 14.42 -9.79
N THR A 149 5.59 15.15 -10.65
CA THR A 149 5.22 16.55 -10.39
C THR A 149 4.28 16.67 -9.21
N TYR A 150 3.37 15.71 -9.02
CA TYR A 150 2.55 15.62 -7.81
C TYR A 150 3.44 15.46 -6.56
N TYR A 151 4.35 14.48 -6.56
CA TYR A 151 5.26 14.26 -5.43
C TYR A 151 6.23 15.42 -5.16
N GLU A 152 6.71 16.12 -6.19
CA GLU A 152 7.50 17.35 -6.03
C GLU A 152 6.71 18.43 -5.28
N GLY A 153 5.44 18.64 -5.66
CA GLY A 153 4.57 19.58 -4.99
C GLY A 153 4.30 19.23 -3.53
N GLU A 154 4.04 17.96 -3.23
CA GLU A 154 3.85 17.47 -1.85
C GLU A 154 5.12 17.61 -1.02
N LEU A 155 6.28 17.35 -1.62
CA LEU A 155 7.58 17.50 -0.95
C LEU A 155 7.89 18.96 -0.64
N ASP A 156 7.61 19.88 -1.57
CA ASP A 156 7.81 21.31 -1.36
C ASP A 156 6.85 21.86 -0.29
N ALA A 157 5.58 21.44 -0.31
CA ALA A 157 4.63 21.77 0.75
C ALA A 157 5.09 21.29 2.14
N TRP A 158 5.67 20.08 2.21
CA TRP A 158 6.27 19.58 3.45
C TRP A 158 7.51 20.38 3.90
N LYS A 159 8.39 20.78 2.96
CA LYS A 159 9.55 21.63 3.27
C LYS A 159 9.14 22.99 3.84
N ASP A 160 8.08 23.58 3.30
CA ASP A 160 7.52 24.83 3.81
C ASP A 160 6.96 24.62 5.22
N TRP A 161 6.23 23.51 5.45
CA TRP A 161 5.69 23.20 6.77
C TRP A 161 6.77 22.97 7.84
N ILE A 162 7.82 22.19 7.55
CA ILE A 162 8.87 21.92 8.53
C ILE A 162 9.76 23.14 8.83
N ALA A 163 9.81 24.13 7.92
CA ALA A 163 10.47 25.41 8.18
C ALA A 163 9.78 26.19 9.31
N ASP A 164 8.45 26.04 9.43
CA ASP A 164 7.63 26.65 10.48
C ASP A 164 7.51 25.76 11.73
N ASP A 165 7.54 24.43 11.57
CA ASP A 165 7.50 23.44 12.66
C ASP A 165 8.56 22.34 12.49
N PRO A 166 9.76 22.53 13.06
CA PRO A 166 10.85 21.56 12.95
C PRO A 166 10.55 20.17 13.54
N ASP A 167 9.50 20.05 14.37
CA ASP A 167 9.09 18.78 14.99
C ASP A 167 8.03 18.03 14.16
N ALA A 168 7.63 18.54 12.99
CA ALA A 168 6.63 17.95 12.10
C ALA A 168 7.00 16.55 11.56
N GLY A 169 8.27 16.14 11.68
CA GLY A 169 8.77 14.83 11.28
C GLY A 169 9.04 14.70 9.77
N GLY A 170 9.43 13.50 9.34
CA GLY A 170 9.77 13.22 7.94
C GLY A 170 8.59 13.34 6.96
N PHE A 171 8.91 13.53 5.68
CA PHE A 171 7.95 13.59 4.58
C PHE A 171 7.10 12.31 4.54
N VAL A 172 5.81 12.44 4.26
CA VAL A 172 4.92 11.30 4.05
C VAL A 172 4.61 11.21 2.56
N LEU A 173 5.19 10.22 1.87
CA LEU A 173 4.89 9.96 0.46
C LEU A 173 3.42 9.51 0.34
N PRO A 174 2.53 10.32 -0.25
CA PRO A 174 1.11 10.00 -0.30
C PRO A 174 0.87 8.91 -1.34
N VAL A 175 0.20 7.82 -0.92
CA VAL A 175 -0.13 6.69 -1.80
C VAL A 175 -1.60 6.30 -1.73
N ALA A 176 -2.36 6.89 -0.80
CA ALA A 176 -3.79 6.65 -0.72
C ALA A 176 -4.50 7.87 -0.12
N PRO A 177 -5.74 8.16 -0.54
CA PRO A 177 -6.61 9.04 0.23
C PRO A 177 -6.87 8.46 1.62
N ASP A 178 -7.31 9.28 2.57
CA ASP A 178 -7.81 8.78 3.84
C ASP A 178 -9.19 8.10 3.70
N ARG A 179 -9.66 7.43 4.75
CA ARG A 179 -10.95 6.74 4.75
C ARG A 179 -12.14 7.65 4.45
N LEU A 180 -12.06 8.94 4.80
CA LEU A 180 -13.14 9.90 4.58
C LEU A 180 -13.21 10.28 3.11
N HIS A 181 -12.08 10.64 2.49
CA HIS A 181 -12.01 10.92 1.06
C HIS A 181 -12.40 9.71 0.22
N LYS A 182 -12.02 8.48 0.60
CA LYS A 182 -12.49 7.25 -0.06
C LYS A 182 -14.02 7.11 -0.04
N ALA A 183 -14.68 7.68 0.97
CA ALA A 183 -16.14 7.70 1.11
C ALA A 183 -16.80 8.96 0.52
N ASN A 184 -16.06 9.77 -0.26
CA ASN A 184 -16.50 11.06 -0.78
C ASN A 184 -16.94 12.03 0.34
N VAL A 185 -16.19 12.04 1.45
CA VAL A 185 -16.35 12.98 2.56
C VAL A 185 -15.04 13.75 2.70
N SER A 186 -15.13 15.06 2.94
CA SER A 186 -13.93 15.85 3.25
C SER A 186 -13.21 15.27 4.45
N GLY A 187 -11.96 14.87 4.24
CA GLY A 187 -11.15 14.11 5.18
C GLY A 187 -9.92 14.84 5.70
N GLY A 188 -9.05 14.07 6.35
CA GLY A 188 -7.70 14.47 6.73
C GLY A 188 -6.68 14.25 5.62
N GLY A 189 -5.41 14.31 5.99
CA GLY A 189 -4.29 14.09 5.08
C GLY A 189 -4.23 12.64 4.54
N PRO A 190 -3.56 12.44 3.40
CA PRO A 190 -3.46 11.13 2.75
C PRO A 190 -2.68 10.12 3.62
N TYR A 191 -2.90 8.83 3.35
CA TYR A 191 -2.07 7.77 3.90
C TYR A 191 -0.84 7.56 3.02
N GLY A 192 0.26 7.13 3.64
CA GLY A 192 1.55 7.13 2.96
C GLY A 192 2.70 6.48 3.71
N PHE A 193 3.89 6.55 3.12
CA PHE A 193 5.13 6.07 3.74
C PHE A 193 5.90 7.24 4.35
N ARG A 194 6.38 7.09 5.59
CA ARG A 194 7.31 8.05 6.18
C ARG A 194 8.69 7.89 5.51
N LEU A 195 9.22 8.96 4.92
CA LEU A 195 10.49 8.98 4.19
C LEU A 195 11.43 10.11 4.69
N PRO A 196 12.75 9.94 4.51
CA PRO A 196 13.45 8.73 4.02
C PRO A 196 13.39 7.57 5.02
N ASP A 197 13.46 6.34 4.51
CA ASP A 197 13.45 5.11 5.30
C ASP A 197 14.22 4.00 4.57
N ALA A 198 15.36 3.59 5.13
CA ALA A 198 16.27 2.61 4.55
C ALA A 198 15.92 1.15 4.91
N THR A 199 14.81 0.91 5.61
CA THR A 199 14.44 -0.42 6.10
C THR A 199 13.79 -1.29 5.01
N ALA A 200 13.53 -2.55 5.32
CA ALA A 200 12.82 -3.43 4.40
C ALA A 200 11.33 -3.04 4.27
N GLU A 201 10.63 -2.88 5.41
CA GLU A 201 9.17 -2.80 5.47
C GLU A 201 8.60 -1.38 5.47
N GLY A 202 9.30 -0.41 6.05
CA GLY A 202 8.82 0.96 6.13
C GLY A 202 7.71 1.20 7.16
N LEU A 203 7.64 2.45 7.65
CA LEU A 203 6.52 2.92 8.46
C LEU A 203 5.40 3.49 7.59
N PHE A 204 4.24 2.82 7.58
CA PHE A 204 3.04 3.28 6.91
C PHE A 204 2.19 4.15 7.84
N ILE A 205 1.90 5.37 7.40
CA ILE A 205 1.08 6.35 8.09
C ILE A 205 -0.34 6.24 7.56
N GLY A 206 -1.22 5.60 8.33
CA GLY A 206 -2.67 5.61 8.12
C GLY A 206 -3.39 6.30 9.30
N GLU A 207 -4.61 5.84 9.64
CA GLU A 207 -5.26 6.24 10.92
C GLU A 207 -4.39 5.93 12.14
N VAL A 208 -3.63 4.83 12.06
CA VAL A 208 -2.63 4.41 13.04
C VAL A 208 -1.36 4.09 12.27
N ALA A 209 -0.25 4.71 12.67
CA ALA A 209 1.05 4.41 12.08
C ALA A 209 1.49 3.00 12.46
N MET A 210 1.85 2.18 11.46
CA MET A 210 2.29 0.80 11.68
C MET A 210 3.16 0.31 10.52
N PRO A 211 3.88 -0.82 10.69
CA PRO A 211 4.64 -1.42 9.60
C PRO A 211 3.72 -1.83 8.43
N PHE A 212 4.15 -1.60 7.18
CA PHE A 212 3.27 -1.73 6.01
C PHE A 212 2.74 -3.15 5.79
N VAL A 213 3.53 -4.18 6.05
CA VAL A 213 3.07 -5.58 5.88
C VAL A 213 2.07 -5.94 6.96
N ALA A 214 2.21 -5.39 8.17
CA ALA A 214 1.19 -5.51 9.20
C ALA A 214 -0.13 -4.82 8.79
N TYR A 215 -0.06 -3.64 8.16
CA TYR A 215 -1.23 -2.97 7.59
C TYR A 215 -1.91 -3.83 6.50
N LEU A 216 -1.15 -4.38 5.55
CA LEU A 216 -1.71 -5.23 4.49
C LEU A 216 -2.33 -6.52 5.04
N ASN A 217 -1.68 -7.19 6.01
CA ASN A 217 -2.26 -8.35 6.68
C ASN A 217 -3.59 -7.99 7.39
N TRP A 218 -3.69 -6.80 7.99
CA TRP A 218 -4.94 -6.28 8.55
C TRP A 218 -6.02 -6.06 7.47
N VAL A 219 -5.66 -5.42 6.36
CA VAL A 219 -6.54 -5.19 5.20
C VAL A 219 -7.08 -6.51 4.65
N PHE A 220 -6.21 -7.48 4.35
CA PHE A 220 -6.61 -8.75 3.76
C PHE A 220 -7.45 -9.61 4.70
N ARG A 221 -7.15 -9.57 6.02
CA ARG A 221 -8.01 -10.20 7.03
C ARG A 221 -9.44 -9.64 7.03
N HIS A 222 -9.64 -8.41 6.56
CA HIS A 222 -10.94 -7.76 6.43
C HIS A 222 -11.46 -7.74 4.99
N GLY A 223 -10.92 -8.58 4.11
CA GLY A 223 -11.38 -8.71 2.73
C GLY A 223 -11.15 -7.46 1.88
N GLY A 224 -10.17 -6.63 2.23
CA GLY A 224 -9.88 -5.37 1.55
C GLY A 224 -10.49 -4.12 2.20
N PHE A 225 -11.26 -4.28 3.29
CA PHE A 225 -12.02 -3.20 3.95
C PHE A 225 -11.71 -3.11 5.45
N PRO A 226 -10.53 -2.62 5.86
CA PRO A 226 -10.07 -2.58 7.25
C PRO A 226 -10.87 -1.65 8.17
N GLY A 227 -11.53 -0.62 7.63
CA GLY A 227 -12.15 0.44 8.42
C GLY A 227 -13.44 0.01 9.12
N PRO A 228 -13.87 0.71 10.19
CA PRO A 228 -15.19 0.51 10.76
C PRO A 228 -16.26 1.00 9.79
N ALA A 229 -17.36 0.26 9.67
CA ALA A 229 -18.51 0.67 8.87
C ALA A 229 -19.81 0.09 9.44
N SER A 230 -20.93 0.67 9.04
CA SER A 230 -22.26 0.15 9.34
C SER A 230 -22.74 -0.79 8.24
N GLY A 231 -23.88 -1.46 8.46
CA GLY A 231 -24.54 -2.32 7.48
C GLY A 231 -24.70 -3.76 7.98
N GLU A 232 -25.88 -4.32 7.75
CA GLU A 232 -26.25 -5.66 8.26
C GLU A 232 -25.42 -6.78 7.62
N HIS A 233 -25.06 -6.64 6.33
CA HIS A 233 -24.32 -7.66 5.58
C HIS A 233 -22.79 -7.49 5.63
N GLN A 234 -22.28 -6.45 6.30
CA GLN A 234 -20.84 -6.11 6.24
C GLN A 234 -19.94 -7.28 6.64
N TRP A 235 -20.33 -8.03 7.68
CA TRP A 235 -19.53 -9.12 8.22
C TRP A 235 -19.47 -10.28 7.22
N GLN A 236 -20.61 -10.64 6.61
CA GLN A 236 -20.71 -11.72 5.63
C GLN A 236 -19.91 -11.40 4.37
N VAL A 237 -20.01 -10.16 3.88
CA VAL A 237 -19.24 -9.70 2.70
C VAL A 237 -17.74 -9.79 2.99
N ARG A 238 -17.25 -9.16 4.07
CA ARG A 238 -15.82 -9.19 4.43
C ARG A 238 -15.30 -10.61 4.63
N GLN A 239 -16.05 -11.47 5.32
CA GLN A 239 -15.64 -12.84 5.57
C GLN A 239 -15.49 -13.62 4.25
N SER A 240 -16.45 -13.49 3.33
CA SER A 240 -16.40 -14.17 2.03
C SER A 240 -15.22 -13.69 1.18
N LEU A 241 -14.92 -12.38 1.22
CA LEU A 241 -13.79 -11.78 0.52
C LEU A 241 -12.44 -12.21 1.09
N ALA A 242 -12.31 -12.29 2.42
CA ALA A 242 -11.07 -12.65 3.11
C ALA A 242 -10.69 -14.14 3.01
N GLN A 243 -11.65 -15.01 2.65
CA GLN A 243 -11.45 -16.45 2.72
C GLN A 243 -10.30 -16.94 1.84
N GLY A 244 -9.30 -17.57 2.43
CA GLY A 244 -8.19 -18.18 1.71
C GLY A 244 -7.18 -17.20 1.11
N LEU A 245 -7.24 -15.91 1.48
CA LEU A 245 -6.17 -14.97 1.16
C LEU A 245 -4.86 -15.37 1.87
N LEU A 246 -3.74 -15.13 1.20
CA LEU A 246 -2.41 -15.46 1.67
C LEU A 246 -1.96 -14.50 2.77
N MET A 247 -1.33 -15.04 3.80
CA MET A 247 -0.59 -14.25 4.78
C MET A 247 0.70 -13.74 4.16
N LEU A 248 1.00 -12.47 4.47
CA LEU A 248 2.22 -11.77 4.10
C LEU A 248 3.26 -11.77 5.20
#